data_AF-A0A0S8H0C1-F1
#
_entry.id   AF-A0A0S8H0C1-F1
#
_cell.length_a   1.000
_cell.length_b   1.000
_cell.length_c   1.000
_cell.angle_alpha   90.00
_cell.angle_beta   90.00
_cell.angle_gamma   90.00
#
_symmetry.space_group_name_H-M   'P 1'
#
loop_
_entity.id
_entity.type
_entity.pdbx_description
1 polymer ?
#
loop_
_entity_poly.entity_id
_entity_poly.type
_entity_poly.pdbx_seq_one_letter_code
_entity_poly.pdbx_strand_id
1 'polypeptide(L)'
;MKINPKIKNFKKILLASLLLMTLFSFFYNCKKTPTTPELPSAELELATVPMLISPEDGAVLDNGRTDRKDSIVWSFDWSDIMGATKYHLYVKHTGSLYPAIDRQVRQSFYHQEDKGSYIIERNRFNWKWQVRALIGDKWGGWSEVRSFDVEPVNTDPPSN
;
A
#
# COMPACT_ATOMS: atom_id res chain seq x y z
N MET A 1 -59.10 36.41 54.61
CA MET A 1 -58.95 36.98 55.97
C MET A 1 -57.51 37.42 56.13
N LYS A 2 -57.30 38.70 56.46
CA LYS A 2 -56.09 39.37 56.99
C LYS A 2 -54.79 39.46 56.15
N ILE A 3 -54.61 40.68 55.64
CA ILE A 3 -53.44 41.55 55.45
C ILE A 3 -52.17 41.18 56.29
N ASN A 4 -51.00 41.15 55.61
CA ASN A 4 -49.63 41.73 55.84
C ASN A 4 -49.26 42.27 57.27
N PRO A 5 -48.00 42.61 57.66
CA PRO A 5 -46.66 42.55 57.01
C PRO A 5 -45.46 42.26 57.97
N LYS A 6 -44.20 42.31 57.46
CA LYS A 6 -42.94 42.88 58.03
C LYS A 6 -41.72 42.11 57.50
N ILE A 7 -40.96 42.62 56.53
CA ILE A 7 -39.96 43.72 56.56
C ILE A 7 -38.89 43.52 57.63
N LYS A 8 -37.63 43.33 57.16
CA LYS A 8 -36.30 43.73 57.69
C LYS A 8 -35.29 42.60 57.37
N ASN A 9 -34.14 42.79 56.72
CA ASN A 9 -33.34 43.98 56.44
C ASN A 9 -32.49 43.76 55.17
N PHE A 10 -32.47 44.81 54.36
CA PHE A 10 -31.54 45.03 53.25
C PHE A 10 -30.20 45.56 53.79
N LYS A 11 -29.11 45.16 53.15
CA LYS A 11 -27.84 45.91 52.97
C LYS A 11 -26.98 46.17 54.21
N LYS A 12 -25.94 45.33 54.38
CA LYS A 12 -24.59 45.86 54.62
C LYS A 12 -23.77 45.71 53.33
N ILE A 13 -23.74 46.83 52.62
CA ILE A 13 -22.86 47.19 51.50
C ILE A 13 -21.42 47.28 52.08
N LEU A 14 -20.52 46.42 51.60
CA LEU A 14 -19.42 46.75 50.67
C LEU A 14 -18.21 47.42 51.36
N LEU A 15 -17.15 46.63 51.57
CA LEU A 15 -15.78 47.12 51.49
C LEU A 15 -14.98 46.14 50.60
N ALA A 16 -14.47 46.69 49.49
CA ALA A 16 -13.35 46.23 48.64
C ALA A 16 -13.48 44.83 47.99
N SER A 17 -13.82 44.68 46.70
CA SER A 17 -12.96 44.92 45.52
C SER A 17 -11.50 44.53 45.80
N LEU A 18 -10.93 43.44 45.29
CA LEU A 18 -10.65 43.22 43.87
C LEU A 18 -10.03 41.81 43.67
N LEU A 19 -10.77 40.85 43.10
CA LEU A 19 -10.19 39.84 42.20
C LEU A 19 -11.31 39.28 41.31
N LEU A 20 -11.27 39.68 40.04
CA LEU A 20 -11.93 39.15 38.83
C LEU A 20 -12.64 37.78 39.01
N MET A 21 -13.97 37.67 38.86
CA MET A 21 -14.69 37.35 37.59
C MET A 21 -13.85 36.44 36.67
N THR A 22 -14.18 35.17 36.42
CA THR A 22 -15.18 34.73 35.40
C THR A 22 -15.36 33.19 35.49
N LEU A 23 -16.60 32.67 35.63
CA LEU A 23 -17.50 32.17 34.57
C LEU A 23 -17.47 30.64 34.38
N PHE A 24 -18.68 30.07 34.39
CA PHE A 24 -19.11 28.90 33.62
C PHE A 24 -18.62 27.49 34.01
N SER A 25 -19.59 26.73 34.54
CA SER A 25 -19.91 25.39 34.06
C SER A 25 -18.81 24.32 34.09
N PHE A 26 -18.75 23.55 35.19
CA PHE A 26 -18.17 22.20 35.17
C PHE A 26 -19.26 21.11 35.22
N PHE A 27 -20.32 21.28 34.41
CA PHE A 27 -20.83 20.14 33.65
C PHE A 27 -20.18 20.24 32.28
N TYR A 28 -18.97 19.69 32.11
CA TYR A 28 -18.41 19.21 30.84
C TYR A 28 -16.94 18.80 31.06
N ASN A 29 -16.69 17.49 31.12
CA ASN A 29 -15.60 16.77 30.43
C ASN A 29 -15.31 15.44 31.16
N CYS A 30 -15.18 14.29 30.49
CA CYS A 30 -15.18 14.01 29.07
C CYS A 30 -15.70 12.57 28.96
N LYS A 31 -16.60 12.31 28.00
CA LYS A 31 -16.80 10.93 27.52
C LYS A 31 -15.43 10.44 27.09
N LYS A 32 -14.81 9.54 27.85
CA LYS A 32 -13.68 8.76 27.34
C LYS A 32 -14.27 7.79 26.34
N THR A 33 -14.36 8.23 25.09
CA THR A 33 -14.34 7.29 23.96
C THR A 33 -13.16 6.36 24.20
N PRO A 34 -13.28 5.03 24.08
CA PRO A 34 -12.11 4.18 24.03
C PRO A 34 -11.27 4.72 22.88
N THR A 35 -10.11 5.32 23.19
CA THR A 35 -9.14 5.67 22.18
C THR A 35 -8.70 4.34 21.59
N THR A 36 -9.32 3.96 20.47
CA THR A 36 -8.76 2.99 19.54
C THR A 36 -7.27 3.33 19.41
N PRO A 37 -6.35 2.36 19.53
CA PRO A 37 -4.95 2.64 19.25
C PRO A 37 -4.92 3.20 17.83
N GLU A 38 -4.64 4.49 17.69
CA GLU A 38 -4.42 5.11 16.39
C GLU A 38 -3.11 4.48 15.90
N LEU A 39 -3.25 3.42 15.09
CA LEU A 39 -2.12 2.72 14.50
C LEU A 39 -1.30 3.77 13.75
N PRO A 40 0.02 3.87 13.97
CA PRO A 40 0.82 4.94 13.39
C PRO A 40 0.61 4.99 11.87
N SER A 41 0.29 6.18 11.33
CA SER A 41 -0.03 6.38 9.92
C SER A 41 1.02 5.79 8.95
N ALA A 42 2.28 5.68 9.38
CA ALA A 42 3.36 5.09 8.59
C ALA A 42 3.28 3.55 8.49
N GLU A 43 2.78 2.88 9.52
CA GLU A 43 2.57 1.42 9.52
C GLU A 43 1.39 1.04 8.61
N LEU A 44 0.39 1.93 8.54
CA LEU A 44 -0.75 1.77 7.63
C LEU A 44 -0.35 2.00 6.16
N GLU A 45 0.58 2.93 5.88
CA GLU A 45 1.13 3.14 4.53
C GLU A 45 1.87 1.89 4.02
N LEU A 46 2.71 1.26 4.86
CA LEU A 46 3.45 0.04 4.53
C LEU A 46 2.53 -1.17 4.29
N ALA A 47 1.41 -1.26 5.02
CA ALA A 47 0.43 -2.32 4.85
C ALA A 47 -0.33 -2.28 3.51
N THR A 48 -0.18 -1.22 2.72
CA THR A 48 -0.83 -1.07 1.41
C THR A 48 0.09 -1.35 0.22
N VAL A 49 1.37 -1.60 0.48
CA VAL A 49 2.38 -1.90 -0.53
C VAL A 49 2.56 -3.43 -0.62
N PRO A 50 2.40 -4.05 -1.80
CA PRO A 50 2.63 -5.48 -1.94
C PRO A 50 4.08 -5.86 -1.63
N MET A 51 4.27 -6.93 -0.86
CA MET A 51 5.54 -7.61 -0.71
C MET A 51 5.73 -8.59 -1.86
N LEU A 52 6.91 -8.58 -2.49
CA LEU A 52 7.19 -9.48 -3.59
C LEU A 52 7.52 -10.88 -3.04
N ILE A 53 6.88 -11.94 -3.56
CA ILE A 53 7.03 -13.32 -3.09
C ILE A 53 7.92 -14.09 -4.07
N SER A 54 7.50 -14.23 -5.33
CA SER A 54 8.28 -14.89 -6.37
C SER A 54 8.33 -14.05 -7.66
N PRO A 55 9.42 -14.09 -8.43
CA PRO A 55 10.70 -14.74 -8.09
C PRO A 55 11.41 -14.12 -6.87
N GLU A 56 12.33 -14.89 -6.28
CA GLU A 56 13.26 -14.37 -5.28
C GLU A 56 14.21 -13.34 -5.91
N ASP A 57 14.85 -12.49 -5.10
CA ASP A 57 15.79 -11.51 -5.63
C ASP A 57 17.02 -12.19 -6.21
N GLY A 58 17.37 -11.84 -7.45
CA GLY A 58 18.45 -12.47 -8.19
C GLY A 58 18.13 -13.85 -8.77
N ALA A 59 16.86 -14.26 -8.80
CA ALA A 59 16.47 -15.51 -9.44
C ALA A 59 16.87 -15.53 -10.93
N VAL A 60 17.04 -16.74 -11.47
CA VAL A 60 17.19 -16.95 -12.91
C VAL A 60 15.90 -17.56 -13.43
N LEU A 61 15.22 -16.85 -14.34
CA LEU A 61 13.97 -17.28 -14.94
C LEU A 61 14.18 -17.94 -16.29
N ASP A 62 13.18 -18.72 -16.68
CA ASP A 62 13.07 -19.45 -17.94
C ASP A 62 13.31 -18.57 -19.18
N ASN A 63 13.83 -19.20 -20.22
CA ASN A 63 13.99 -18.62 -21.54
C ASN A 63 13.69 -19.63 -22.64
N GLY A 64 13.09 -19.14 -23.72
CA GLY A 64 12.77 -20.01 -24.83
C GLY A 64 13.97 -20.38 -25.72
N ARG A 65 13.62 -21.05 -26.81
CA ARG A 65 14.57 -21.63 -27.76
C ARG A 65 14.71 -20.83 -29.05
N THR A 66 15.88 -20.92 -29.66
CA THR A 66 16.14 -20.32 -30.98
C THR A 66 15.41 -21.03 -32.11
N ASP A 67 15.03 -22.30 -31.93
CA ASP A 67 14.18 -23.05 -32.88
C ASP A 67 12.68 -22.77 -32.70
N ARG A 68 12.32 -21.92 -31.73
CA ARG A 68 10.95 -21.50 -31.40
C ARG A 68 10.02 -22.63 -30.96
N LYS A 69 10.57 -23.76 -30.53
CA LYS A 69 9.79 -24.90 -30.02
C LYS A 69 9.64 -24.87 -28.50
N ASP A 70 9.81 -23.71 -27.91
CA ASP A 70 9.70 -23.50 -26.48
C ASP A 70 9.32 -22.05 -26.20
N SER A 71 8.59 -21.86 -25.12
CA SER A 71 8.06 -20.57 -24.70
C SER A 71 9.02 -19.90 -23.72
N ILE A 72 8.87 -18.60 -23.51
CA ILE A 72 9.32 -18.00 -22.25
C ILE A 72 8.15 -18.10 -21.26
N VAL A 73 8.40 -18.67 -20.08
CA VAL A 73 7.42 -18.89 -19.03
C VAL A 73 7.84 -18.23 -17.73
N TRP A 74 7.24 -17.07 -17.41
CA TRP A 74 7.55 -16.33 -16.19
C TRP A 74 6.35 -16.30 -15.24
N SER A 75 6.61 -16.55 -13.96
CA SER A 75 5.60 -16.47 -12.91
C SER A 75 6.01 -15.47 -11.84
N PHE A 76 5.11 -14.53 -11.58
CA PHE A 76 5.26 -13.49 -10.56
C PHE A 76 4.16 -13.67 -9.52
N ASP A 77 4.53 -13.54 -8.25
CA ASP A 77 3.62 -13.65 -7.10
C ASP A 77 3.98 -12.59 -6.06
N TRP A 78 2.96 -11.99 -5.46
CA TRP A 78 3.11 -10.95 -4.44
C TRP A 78 2.00 -11.03 -3.41
N SER A 79 2.21 -10.43 -2.24
CA SER A 79 1.24 -10.49 -1.15
C SER A 79 -0.08 -9.81 -1.51
N ASP A 80 -1.18 -10.42 -1.10
CA ASP A 80 -2.51 -9.79 -1.14
C ASP A 80 -2.57 -8.54 -0.26
N ILE A 81 -3.16 -7.48 -0.80
CA ILE A 81 -3.45 -6.24 -0.08
C ILE A 81 -4.94 -6.13 0.18
N MET A 82 -5.30 -5.96 1.46
CA MET A 82 -6.70 -5.84 1.86
C MET A 82 -7.35 -4.62 1.21
N GLY A 83 -8.50 -4.84 0.56
CA GLY A 83 -9.22 -3.78 -0.16
C GLY A 83 -8.66 -3.44 -1.54
N ALA A 84 -7.58 -4.10 -1.99
CA ALA A 84 -7.10 -3.96 -3.34
C ALA A 84 -8.09 -4.55 -4.35
N THR A 85 -8.38 -3.81 -5.42
CA THR A 85 -9.26 -4.26 -6.50
C THR A 85 -8.49 -4.63 -7.77
N LYS A 86 -7.25 -4.13 -7.88
CA LYS A 86 -6.30 -4.40 -8.95
C LYS A 86 -4.88 -4.25 -8.43
N TYR A 87 -3.96 -4.81 -9.19
CA TYR A 87 -2.53 -4.59 -9.09
C TYR A 87 -1.99 -4.10 -10.43
N HIS A 88 -0.88 -3.37 -10.39
CA HIS A 88 -0.13 -2.96 -11.58
C HIS A 88 1.25 -3.59 -11.51
N LEU A 89 1.50 -4.57 -12.36
CA LEU A 89 2.79 -5.24 -12.54
C LEU A 89 3.60 -4.49 -13.61
N TYR A 90 4.86 -4.21 -13.30
CA TYR A 90 5.82 -3.58 -14.20
C TYR A 90 7.11 -4.40 -14.26
N VAL A 91 7.50 -4.85 -15.45
CA VAL A 91 8.72 -5.64 -15.69
C VAL A 91 9.51 -5.03 -16.84
N LYS A 92 10.80 -4.76 -16.60
CA LYS A 92 11.64 -4.05 -17.55
C LYS A 92 13.10 -4.50 -17.45
N HIS A 93 13.71 -4.76 -18.61
CA HIS A 93 15.16 -4.89 -18.74
C HIS A 93 15.85 -3.54 -18.59
N THR A 94 16.95 -3.50 -17.85
CA THR A 94 17.72 -2.26 -17.61
C THR A 94 18.20 -1.65 -18.93
N GLY A 95 17.97 -0.36 -19.13
CA GLY A 95 18.35 0.35 -20.36
C GLY A 95 17.39 0.21 -21.54
N SER A 96 16.34 -0.62 -21.43
CA SER A 96 15.27 -0.66 -22.44
C SER A 96 14.46 0.64 -22.43
N LEU A 97 13.96 1.08 -23.58
CA LEU A 97 13.05 2.23 -23.66
C LEU A 97 11.68 1.89 -23.06
N TYR A 98 11.15 0.73 -23.42
CA TYR A 98 9.83 0.25 -23.02
C TYR A 98 9.90 -0.93 -22.05
N PRO A 99 8.91 -1.10 -21.16
CA PRO A 99 8.77 -2.31 -20.35
C PRO A 99 8.39 -3.51 -21.23
N ALA A 100 8.77 -4.71 -20.79
CA ALA A 100 8.26 -5.95 -21.38
C ALA A 100 6.85 -6.26 -20.88
N ILE A 101 6.58 -5.96 -19.60
CA ILE A 101 5.25 -6.11 -19.00
C ILE A 101 4.87 -4.79 -18.33
N ASP A 102 3.73 -4.25 -18.73
CA ASP A 102 3.07 -3.09 -18.13
C ASP A 102 1.57 -3.39 -18.08
N ARG A 103 1.13 -4.06 -17.01
CA ARG A 103 -0.18 -4.71 -16.95
C ARG A 103 -0.90 -4.44 -15.64
N GLN A 104 -2.21 -4.23 -15.74
CA GLN A 104 -3.10 -4.25 -14.59
C GLN A 104 -3.80 -5.60 -14.50
N VAL A 105 -3.72 -6.24 -13.34
CA VAL A 105 -4.32 -7.55 -13.08
C VAL A 105 -5.19 -7.49 -11.83
N ARG A 106 -6.11 -8.45 -11.65
CA ARG A 106 -6.97 -8.52 -10.46
C ARG A 106 -6.38 -9.43 -9.39
N GLN A 107 -5.72 -10.49 -9.82
CA GLN A 107 -5.06 -11.43 -8.91
C GLN A 107 -3.72 -10.87 -8.41
N SER A 108 -3.28 -11.41 -7.29
CA SER A 108 -1.98 -11.19 -6.66
C SER A 108 -0.82 -11.99 -7.30
N PHE A 109 -1.07 -12.56 -8.48
CA PHE A 109 -0.08 -13.27 -9.26
C PHE A 109 -0.25 -12.98 -10.75
N TYR A 110 0.80 -13.25 -11.52
CA TYR A 110 0.79 -13.17 -12.98
C TYR A 110 1.64 -14.26 -13.60
N HIS A 111 1.05 -14.97 -14.56
CA HIS A 111 1.74 -15.97 -15.37
C HIS A 111 1.83 -15.47 -16.81
N GLN A 112 3.05 -15.37 -17.32
CA GLN A 112 3.37 -15.00 -18.69
C GLN A 112 3.82 -16.25 -19.45
N GLU A 113 3.29 -16.42 -20.67
CA GLU A 113 3.75 -17.42 -21.62
C GLU A 113 3.92 -16.75 -22.99
N ASP A 114 5.16 -16.51 -23.41
CA ASP A 114 5.50 -15.96 -24.73
C ASP A 114 5.97 -17.08 -25.67
N LYS A 115 5.03 -17.59 -26.46
CA LYS A 115 5.26 -18.72 -27.38
C LYS A 115 6.27 -18.42 -28.46
N GLY A 116 7.24 -19.32 -28.64
CA GLY A 116 8.24 -19.25 -29.71
C GLY A 116 9.13 -18.01 -29.65
N SER A 117 9.25 -17.41 -28.47
CA SER A 117 10.06 -16.23 -28.19
C SER A 117 11.31 -16.63 -27.40
N TYR A 118 12.34 -15.78 -27.43
CA TYR A 118 13.54 -15.97 -26.63
C TYR A 118 14.23 -14.63 -26.39
N ILE A 119 14.99 -14.55 -25.30
CA ILE A 119 15.85 -13.42 -24.95
C ILE A 119 17.29 -13.76 -25.32
N ILE A 120 17.88 -12.93 -26.17
CA ILE A 120 19.28 -13.07 -26.60
C ILE A 120 20.28 -12.84 -25.46
N GLU A 121 21.48 -13.42 -25.62
CA GLU A 121 22.59 -13.36 -24.64
C GLU A 121 22.88 -11.97 -24.07
N ARG A 122 22.87 -10.92 -24.89
CA ARG A 122 23.19 -9.57 -24.39
C ARG A 122 22.10 -8.95 -23.50
N ASN A 123 20.90 -9.53 -23.47
CA ASN A 123 19.72 -8.98 -22.79
C ASN A 123 19.21 -9.88 -21.65
N ARG A 124 19.95 -10.93 -21.26
CA ARG A 124 19.49 -11.86 -20.21
C ARG A 124 19.66 -11.30 -18.80
N PHE A 125 20.52 -10.32 -18.61
CA PHE A 125 20.87 -9.82 -17.28
C PHE A 125 20.17 -8.51 -16.95
N ASN A 126 20.04 -8.20 -15.65
CA ASN A 126 19.54 -6.93 -15.14
C ASN A 126 18.07 -6.64 -15.46
N TRP A 127 17.21 -7.65 -15.35
CA TRP A 127 15.78 -7.42 -15.34
C TRP A 127 15.33 -6.92 -13.98
N LYS A 128 14.30 -6.07 -13.98
CA LYS A 128 13.73 -5.45 -12.80
C LYS A 128 12.22 -5.58 -12.83
N TRP A 129 11.63 -5.84 -11.68
CA TRP A 129 10.18 -5.86 -11.53
C TRP A 129 9.73 -5.28 -10.20
N GLN A 130 8.49 -4.80 -10.20
CA GLN A 130 7.82 -4.19 -9.05
C GLN A 130 6.31 -4.22 -9.27
N VAL A 131 5.54 -4.11 -8.19
CA VAL A 131 4.08 -4.10 -8.22
C VAL A 131 3.50 -3.07 -7.26
N ARG A 132 2.31 -2.54 -7.58
CA ARG A 132 1.53 -1.68 -6.67
C ARG A 132 0.07 -2.06 -6.67
N ALA A 133 -0.61 -1.80 -5.57
CA ALA A 133 -2.04 -2.07 -5.42
C ALA A 133 -2.91 -0.83 -5.71
N LEU A 134 -4.13 -1.07 -6.20
CA LEU A 134 -5.20 -0.07 -6.31
C LEU A 134 -6.22 -0.30 -5.21
N ILE A 135 -6.35 0.65 -4.27
CA ILE A 135 -7.30 0.61 -3.16
C ILE A 135 -8.30 1.75 -3.34
N GLY A 136 -9.60 1.39 -3.44
CA GLY A 136 -10.61 2.33 -3.94
C GLY A 136 -10.22 2.82 -5.34
N ASP A 137 -10.13 4.14 -5.52
CA ASP A 137 -9.75 4.76 -6.79
C ASP A 137 -8.30 5.29 -6.81
N LYS A 138 -7.47 4.88 -5.84
CA LYS A 138 -6.10 5.39 -5.70
C LYS A 138 -5.06 4.28 -5.80
N TRP A 139 -4.03 4.53 -6.61
CA TRP A 139 -2.84 3.70 -6.63
C TRP A 139 -1.99 3.99 -5.40
N GLY A 140 -1.61 2.93 -4.68
CA GLY A 140 -0.64 3.00 -3.61
C GLY A 140 0.80 3.15 -4.11
N GLY A 141 1.74 3.09 -3.16
CA GLY A 141 3.17 3.02 -3.45
C GLY A 141 3.54 1.76 -4.23
N TRP A 142 4.63 1.86 -5.00
CA TRP A 142 5.29 0.69 -5.56
C TRP A 142 6.00 -0.10 -4.45
N SER A 143 6.05 -1.42 -4.63
CA SER A 143 6.94 -2.30 -3.89
C SER A 143 8.40 -1.88 -4.04
N GLU A 144 9.29 -2.53 -3.30
CA GLU A 144 10.70 -2.55 -3.68
C GLU A 144 10.87 -3.01 -5.14
N VAL A 145 11.99 -2.61 -5.74
CA VAL A 145 12.39 -3.12 -7.05
C VAL A 145 13.19 -4.38 -6.83
N ARG A 146 12.72 -5.50 -7.38
CA ARG A 146 13.43 -6.78 -7.32
C ARG A 146 14.06 -7.11 -8.66
N SER A 147 15.19 -7.82 -8.61
CA SER A 147 15.91 -8.26 -9.80
C SER A 147 15.74 -9.73 -10.10
N PHE A 148 15.88 -10.06 -11.38
CA PHE A 148 16.10 -11.41 -11.87
C PHE A 148 16.95 -11.34 -13.14
N ASP A 149 17.51 -12.48 -13.51
CA ASP A 149 18.15 -12.71 -14.80
C ASP A 149 17.42 -13.83 -15.54
N VAL A 150 17.80 -14.06 -16.80
CA VAL A 150 17.17 -15.03 -17.68
C VAL A 150 18.20 -16.07 -18.10
N GLU A 151 17.88 -17.34 -17.96
CA GLU A 151 18.80 -18.43 -18.30
C GLU A 151 19.24 -18.42 -19.77
N PRO A 152 20.34 -19.11 -20.15
CA PRO A 152 20.75 -19.37 -21.53
C PRO A 152 19.61 -19.78 -22.48
N VAL A 153 19.71 -19.41 -23.77
CA VAL A 153 18.72 -19.89 -24.75
C VAL A 153 19.00 -21.36 -25.01
N ASN A 154 17.94 -22.16 -25.22
CA ASN A 154 18.05 -23.59 -25.45
C ASN A 154 18.56 -24.42 -24.25
N THR A 155 18.31 -23.97 -23.02
CA THR A 155 18.54 -24.81 -21.82
C THR A 155 17.48 -25.91 -21.73
N ASP A 156 16.23 -25.58 -22.05
CA ASP A 156 15.10 -26.50 -21.99
C ASP A 156 14.91 -27.33 -23.28
N PRO A 157 14.34 -28.55 -23.18
CA PRO A 157 13.97 -29.35 -24.34
C PRO A 157 12.79 -28.72 -25.09
N PRO A 158 12.59 -29.06 -26.38
CA PRO A 158 11.40 -28.61 -27.12
C PRO A 158 10.10 -29.02 -26.39
N SER A 159 9.24 -28.04 -26.14
CA SER A 159 7.83 -28.24 -25.77
C SER A 159 7.03 -28.68 -27.02
N ASN A 160 6.16 -29.68 -26.85
CA ASN A 160 5.30 -30.22 -27.94
C ASN A 160 4.06 -29.37 -28.18
#